data_AF-A0A925RPM1-F1
#
_entry.id   AF-A0A925RPM1-F1
#
_cell.length_a   1.000
_cell.length_b   1.000
_cell.length_c   1.000
_cell.angle_alpha   90.00
_cell.angle_beta   90.00
_cell.angle_gamma   90.00
#
_symmetry.space_group_name_H-M   'P 1'
#
loop_
_entity.id
_entity.type
_entity.pdbx_description
1 polymer ?
#
loop_
_entity_poly.entity_id
_entity_poly.type
_entity_poly.pdbx_seq_one_letter_code
_entity_poly.pdbx_strand_id
1 'polypeptide(L)'
;MNKENSGDSQSRQLLVGAGILVVIQVVVVSLIMGWRAIPGIFGESMGIAVGAISTPFFMEASFICLGFIIVVGLNIWRRRKEGDELVYLEEGVDLPERASWAIYKDAPLVGEQPDRVMRAEGALGIGDDQEVLALLGEMSEAELRSPEVLQIRIAMADKAGKSELAGQLRGELDELGEASNRS
;
A
#
# COMPACT_ATOMS: atom_id res chain seq x y z
N MET A 1 32.45 -20.33 -1.26
CA MET A 1 32.16 -20.57 0.17
C MET A 1 32.81 -19.46 0.97
N ASN A 2 32.10 -18.33 1.18
CA ASN A 2 32.65 -17.09 1.72
C ASN A 2 32.17 -16.91 3.17
N LYS A 3 32.74 -17.68 4.10
CA LYS A 3 32.34 -17.70 5.53
C LYS A 3 33.13 -16.71 6.40
N GLU A 4 34.13 -16.03 5.85
CA GLU A 4 35.07 -15.20 6.63
C GLU A 4 34.63 -13.73 6.77
N ASN A 5 33.81 -13.20 5.84
CA ASN A 5 33.38 -11.79 5.86
C ASN A 5 32.07 -11.51 6.64
N SER A 6 31.30 -12.54 6.99
CA SER A 6 30.06 -12.35 7.78
C SER A 6 30.32 -12.15 9.26
N GLY A 7 31.44 -12.69 9.78
CA GLY A 7 31.82 -12.56 11.20
C GLY A 7 32.20 -11.12 11.57
N ASP A 8 33.07 -10.47 10.78
CA ASP A 8 33.52 -9.10 11.07
C ASP A 8 32.38 -8.07 10.96
N SER A 9 31.48 -8.25 9.99
CA SER A 9 30.33 -7.35 9.83
C SER A 9 29.30 -7.49 10.96
N GLN A 10 29.00 -8.72 11.41
CA GLN A 10 28.13 -8.95 12.58
C GLN A 10 28.77 -8.45 13.87
N SER A 11 30.07 -8.69 14.08
CA SER A 11 30.78 -8.19 15.27
C SER A 11 30.84 -6.67 15.30
N ARG A 12 31.05 -6.00 14.16
CA ARG A 12 31.00 -4.53 14.06
C ARG A 12 29.59 -3.98 14.32
N GLN A 13 28.55 -4.59 13.77
CA GLN A 13 27.17 -4.19 14.04
C GLN A 13 26.80 -4.36 15.51
N LEU A 14 27.23 -5.47 16.12
CA LEU A 14 27.04 -5.72 17.54
C LEU A 14 27.79 -4.68 18.39
N LEU A 15 29.02 -4.33 18.00
CA LEU A 15 29.83 -3.34 18.72
C LEU A 15 29.25 -1.93 18.61
N VAL A 16 28.76 -1.54 17.44
CA VAL A 16 28.09 -0.25 17.21
C VAL A 16 26.77 -0.20 17.98
N GLY A 17 25.97 -1.27 17.94
CA GLY A 17 24.74 -1.37 18.72
C GLY A 17 25.01 -1.29 20.22
N ALA A 18 25.99 -2.04 20.73
CA ALA A 18 26.41 -1.98 22.12
C ALA A 18 26.90 -0.59 22.52
N GLY A 19 27.68 0.09 21.65
CA GLY A 19 28.13 1.46 21.89
C GLY A 19 26.97 2.45 22.01
N ILE A 20 25.98 2.37 21.13
CA ILE A 20 24.78 3.21 21.19
C ILE A 20 24.01 2.96 22.50
N LEU A 21 23.82 1.69 22.89
CA LEU A 21 23.15 1.35 24.14
C LEU A 21 23.88 1.88 25.38
N VAL A 22 25.21 1.78 25.41
CA VAL A 22 26.03 2.32 26.50
C VAL A 22 25.92 3.85 26.57
N VAL A 23 25.96 4.54 25.43
CA VAL A 23 25.81 6.00 25.38
C VAL A 23 24.42 6.41 25.89
N ILE A 24 23.37 5.75 25.42
CA ILE A 24 22.00 6.01 25.90
C ILE A 24 21.91 5.78 27.41
N GLN A 25 22.48 4.68 27.92
CA GLN A 25 22.49 4.37 29.34
C GLN A 25 23.19 5.47 30.16
N VAL A 26 24.38 5.90 29.72
CA VAL A 26 25.13 6.97 30.40
C VAL A 26 24.35 8.27 30.39
N VAL A 27 23.73 8.64 29.26
CA VAL A 27 22.91 9.85 29.16
C VAL A 27 21.71 9.79 30.09
N VAL A 28 20.96 8.68 30.08
CA VAL A 28 19.76 8.50 30.92
C VAL A 28 20.12 8.54 32.41
N VAL A 29 21.15 7.79 32.82
CA VAL A 29 21.62 7.80 34.22
C VAL A 29 22.11 9.19 34.62
N SER A 30 22.83 9.88 33.74
CA SER A 30 23.30 11.25 34.00
C SER A 30 22.15 12.25 34.13
N LEU A 31 21.06 12.06 33.38
CA LEU A 31 19.86 12.89 33.49
C LEU A 31 19.10 12.62 34.79
N ILE A 32 18.98 11.34 35.15
CA ILE A 32 18.34 10.88 36.39
C ILE A 32 19.19 11.18 37.64
N MET A 33 20.50 11.33 37.54
CA MET A 33 21.35 11.69 38.69
C MET A 33 21.75 13.16 38.70
N GLY A 34 21.73 13.84 37.55
CA GLY A 34 22.22 15.20 37.37
C GLY A 34 21.43 16.25 38.16
N TRP A 35 20.15 16.01 38.42
CA TRP A 35 19.34 16.90 39.28
C TRP A 35 19.86 16.95 40.73
N ARG A 36 20.55 15.91 41.22
CA ARG A 36 21.14 15.90 42.56
C ARG A 36 22.35 16.83 42.69
N ALA A 37 22.99 17.19 41.58
CA ALA A 37 24.15 18.07 41.57
C ALA A 37 23.76 19.56 41.47
N ILE A 38 22.47 19.87 41.33
CA ILE A 38 21.96 21.24 41.22
C ILE A 38 21.39 21.66 42.59
N PRO A 39 22.14 22.44 43.41
CA PRO A 39 21.62 22.93 44.68
C PRO A 39 20.60 24.07 44.45
N GLY A 40 19.51 24.04 45.20
CA GLY A 40 18.47 25.09 45.22
C GLY A 40 17.07 24.59 44.84
N ILE A 41 16.09 25.51 44.84
CA ILE A 41 14.67 25.24 44.57
C ILE A 41 14.47 24.56 43.20
N PHE A 42 15.31 24.88 42.22
CA PHE A 42 15.26 24.30 40.88
C PHE A 42 15.65 22.82 40.86
N GLY A 43 16.64 22.41 41.66
CA GLY A 43 17.03 21.00 41.79
C GLY A 43 15.98 20.18 42.54
N GLU A 44 15.35 20.75 43.57
CA GLU A 44 14.25 20.12 44.30
C GLU A 44 13.01 19.96 43.42
N SER A 45 12.64 20.98 42.65
CA SER A 45 11.53 20.93 41.69
C SER A 45 11.75 19.87 40.61
N MET A 46 12.98 19.77 40.09
CA MET A 46 13.35 18.74 39.11
C MET A 46 13.33 17.34 39.73
N GLY A 47 13.79 17.17 40.97
CA GLY A 47 13.71 15.91 41.69
C GLY A 47 12.27 15.44 41.92
N ILE A 48 11.36 16.37 42.25
CA ILE A 48 9.92 16.09 42.38
C ILE A 48 9.32 15.70 41.03
N ALA A 49 9.65 16.43 39.96
CA ALA A 49 9.16 16.12 38.60
C ALA A 49 9.64 14.75 38.11
N VAL A 50 10.92 14.43 38.31
CA VAL A 50 11.49 13.11 37.97
C VAL A 50 10.83 12.00 38.78
N GLY A 51 10.59 12.23 40.08
CA GLY A 51 9.84 11.31 40.94
C GLY A 51 8.41 11.08 40.48
N ALA A 52 7.70 12.14 40.07
CA ALA A 52 6.34 12.08 39.57
C ALA A 52 6.23 11.29 38.26
N ILE A 53 7.12 11.55 37.30
CA ILE A 53 7.17 10.83 36.00
C ILE A 53 7.54 9.36 36.19
N SER A 54 8.33 9.03 37.21
CA SER A 54 8.72 7.63 37.53
C SER A 54 7.61 6.83 38.22
N THR A 55 6.45 7.42 38.52
CA THR A 55 5.35 6.68 39.13
C THR A 55 4.74 5.68 38.13
N PRO A 56 4.19 4.54 38.62
CA PRO A 56 3.66 3.49 37.75
C PRO A 56 2.64 3.99 36.72
N PHE A 57 1.75 4.91 37.12
CA PHE A 57 0.75 5.50 36.24
C PHE A 57 1.36 6.25 35.04
N PHE A 58 2.35 7.12 35.29
CA PHE A 58 3.01 7.88 34.21
C PHE A 58 3.85 6.98 33.31
N MET A 59 4.48 5.95 33.87
CA MET A 59 5.21 4.94 33.09
C MET A 59 4.27 4.17 32.15
N GLU A 60 3.11 3.72 32.64
CA GLU A 60 2.10 3.04 31.84
C GLU A 60 1.50 3.96 30.76
N ALA A 61 1.14 5.19 31.13
CA ALA A 61 0.64 6.19 30.18
C ALA A 61 1.65 6.48 29.07
N SER A 62 2.94 6.49 29.40
CA SER A 62 4.03 6.69 28.43
C SER A 62 4.07 5.57 27.38
N PHE A 63 3.85 4.31 27.78
CA PHE A 63 3.79 3.20 26.82
C PHE A 63 2.56 3.28 25.91
N ILE A 64 1.42 3.73 26.42
CA ILE A 64 0.22 3.96 25.60
C ILE A 64 0.49 5.07 24.58
N CYS A 65 1.03 6.20 25.02
CA CYS A 65 1.40 7.31 24.16
C CYS A 65 2.42 6.88 23.09
N LEU A 66 3.44 6.11 23.49
CA LEU A 66 4.44 5.58 22.57
C LEU A 66 3.82 4.65 21.52
N GLY A 67 2.94 3.74 21.95
CA GLY A 67 2.18 2.87 21.04
C GLY A 67 1.35 3.67 20.04
N PHE A 68 0.64 4.70 20.51
CA PHE A 68 -0.13 5.60 19.65
C PHE A 68 0.76 6.34 18.65
N ILE A 69 1.89 6.90 19.09
CA ILE A 69 2.87 7.58 18.23
C ILE A 69 3.42 6.62 17.17
N ILE A 70 3.72 5.37 17.53
CA ILE A 70 4.20 4.36 16.58
C ILE A 70 3.12 4.07 15.54
N VAL A 71 1.87 3.83 15.95
CA VAL A 71 0.77 3.54 15.02
C VAL A 71 0.53 4.71 14.07
N VAL A 72 0.44 5.93 14.59
CA VAL A 72 0.26 7.14 13.78
C VAL A 72 1.47 7.37 12.88
N GLY A 73 2.68 7.21 13.40
CA GLY A 73 3.92 7.37 12.64
C GLY A 73 4.04 6.37 11.51
N LEU A 74 3.72 5.09 11.76
CA LEU A 74 3.66 4.06 10.72
C LEU A 74 2.60 4.36 9.68
N ASN A 75 1.41 4.83 10.11
CA ASN A 75 0.34 5.20 9.18
C ASN A 75 0.77 6.38 8.29
N ILE A 76 1.36 7.43 8.86
CA ILE A 76 1.90 8.58 8.11
C ILE A 76 3.02 8.15 7.17
N TRP A 77 3.94 7.29 7.63
CA TRP A 77 5.04 6.79 6.81
C TRP A 77 4.53 5.94 5.66
N ARG A 78 3.57 5.05 5.93
CA ARG A 78 2.89 4.23 4.94
C ARG A 78 2.19 5.10 3.90
N ARG A 79 1.40 6.09 4.33
CA ARG A 79 0.74 7.06 3.44
C ARG A 79 1.74 7.83 2.57
N ARG A 80 2.87 8.26 3.14
CA ARG A 80 3.93 8.95 2.38
C ARG A 80 4.62 8.04 1.36
N LYS A 81 4.70 6.74 1.63
CA LYS A 81 5.39 5.77 0.77
C LYS A 81 4.48 5.21 -0.32
N GLU A 82 3.23 4.94 0.01
CA GLU A 82 2.26 4.28 -0.88
C GLU A 82 1.45 5.29 -1.71
N GLY A 83 1.42 6.57 -1.30
CA GLY A 83 0.54 7.56 -1.92
C GLY A 83 -0.88 7.34 -1.46
N ASP A 84 -1.50 8.38 -0.92
CA ASP A 84 -2.91 8.33 -0.52
C ASP A 84 -3.74 8.04 -1.81
N GLU A 85 -4.61 7.04 -1.74
CA GLU A 85 -5.53 6.63 -2.83
C GLU A 85 -6.59 7.74 -3.01
N LEU A 86 -6.16 8.86 -3.58
CA LEU A 86 -6.98 10.05 -3.78
C LEU A 86 -7.46 10.06 -5.23
N VAL A 87 -8.77 10.03 -5.36
CA VAL A 87 -9.49 10.15 -6.62
C VAL A 87 -9.13 11.50 -7.25
N TYR A 88 -8.58 11.46 -8.47
CA TYR A 88 -8.31 12.65 -9.25
C TYR A 88 -9.64 13.33 -9.62
N LEU A 89 -9.80 14.59 -9.25
CA LEU A 89 -10.88 15.44 -9.76
C LEU A 89 -10.32 16.25 -10.92
N GLU A 90 -10.86 16.05 -12.12
CA GLU A 90 -10.49 16.86 -13.29
C GLU A 90 -10.77 18.34 -13.04
N GLU A 91 -9.84 19.18 -13.52
CA GLU A 91 -9.94 20.64 -13.49
C GLU A 91 -11.27 21.10 -14.12
N GLY A 92 -12.10 21.80 -13.33
CA GLY A 92 -13.39 22.35 -13.80
C GLY A 92 -14.51 22.31 -12.76
N VAL A 93 -14.33 21.61 -11.64
CA VAL A 93 -15.29 21.64 -10.53
C VAL A 93 -14.96 22.82 -9.62
N ASP A 94 -15.91 23.75 -9.46
CA ASP A 94 -15.80 24.93 -8.61
C ASP A 94 -15.78 24.49 -7.13
N LEU A 95 -14.58 24.19 -6.62
CA LEU A 95 -14.37 23.66 -5.28
C LEU A 95 -14.19 24.81 -4.27
N PRO A 96 -14.83 24.75 -3.08
CA PRO A 96 -14.64 25.75 -2.04
C PRO A 96 -13.19 25.79 -1.55
N GLU A 97 -12.67 26.98 -1.20
CA GLU A 97 -11.23 27.25 -0.90
C GLU A 97 -10.54 26.22 0.00
N ARG A 98 -11.27 25.63 0.95
CA ARG A 98 -10.81 24.57 1.86
C ARG A 98 -10.45 23.23 1.20
N ALA A 99 -10.77 23.02 -0.07
CA ALA A 99 -10.50 21.78 -0.82
C ALA A 99 -9.44 21.96 -1.92
N SER A 100 -8.89 23.18 -2.06
CA SER A 100 -7.85 23.51 -3.05
C SER A 100 -6.54 22.72 -2.89
N TRP A 101 -6.29 22.16 -1.70
CA TRP A 101 -5.12 21.31 -1.42
C TRP A 101 -5.21 19.91 -2.06
N ALA A 102 -6.38 19.49 -2.55
CA ALA A 102 -6.60 18.22 -3.21
C ALA A 102 -6.30 18.26 -4.72
N ILE A 103 -5.89 19.42 -5.25
CA ILE A 103 -5.55 19.61 -6.66
C ILE A 103 -4.04 19.39 -6.81
N TYR A 104 -3.65 18.40 -7.61
CA TYR A 104 -2.25 18.09 -7.90
C TYR A 104 -1.61 19.19 -8.75
N LYS A 105 -0.33 19.46 -8.50
CA LYS A 105 0.47 20.44 -9.25
C LYS A 105 1.06 19.89 -10.55
N ASP A 106 1.22 18.57 -10.62
CA ASP A 106 1.85 17.88 -11.74
C ASP A 106 0.84 16.88 -12.32
N ALA A 107 0.74 16.82 -13.65
CA ALA A 107 -0.12 15.86 -14.34
C ALA A 107 0.33 14.42 -14.02
N PRO A 108 -0.60 13.46 -13.85
CA PRO A 108 -0.24 12.10 -13.51
C PRO A 108 0.56 11.47 -14.66
N LEU A 109 1.33 10.43 -14.32
CA LEU A 109 1.96 9.58 -15.32
C LEU A 109 0.89 9.11 -16.30
N VAL A 110 1.17 9.20 -17.60
CA VAL A 110 0.27 8.74 -18.64
C VAL A 110 -0.01 7.26 -18.38
N GLY A 111 -1.22 6.94 -17.93
CA GLY A 111 -1.63 5.57 -17.71
C GLY A 111 -1.45 4.78 -19.01
N GLU A 112 -0.97 3.55 -18.91
CA GLU A 112 -1.03 2.62 -20.04
C GLU A 112 -2.49 2.54 -20.47
N GLN A 113 -2.78 2.91 -21.72
CA GLN A 113 -4.13 2.77 -22.21
C GLN A 113 -4.48 1.29 -22.18
N PRO A 114 -5.54 0.87 -21.46
CA PRO A 114 -5.90 -0.53 -21.37
C PRO A 114 -6.09 -1.07 -22.78
N ASP A 115 -5.58 -2.27 -23.02
CA ASP A 115 -5.76 -2.97 -24.28
C ASP A 115 -7.25 -3.26 -24.52
N ARG A 116 -7.64 -3.50 -25.77
CA ARG A 116 -9.05 -3.66 -26.16
C ARG A 116 -9.75 -4.79 -25.40
N VAL A 117 -9.05 -5.89 -25.15
CA VAL A 117 -9.58 -7.02 -24.36
C VAL A 117 -9.87 -6.59 -22.92
N MET A 118 -8.95 -5.85 -22.30
CA MET A 118 -9.11 -5.32 -20.93
C MET A 118 -10.26 -4.31 -20.84
N ARG A 119 -10.45 -3.47 -21.87
CA ARG A 119 -11.62 -2.58 -21.95
C ARG A 119 -12.93 -3.36 -22.06
N ALA A 120 -12.95 -4.42 -22.87
CA ALA A 120 -14.14 -5.26 -23.04
C ALA A 120 -14.50 -6.01 -21.74
N GLU A 121 -13.50 -6.50 -21.00
CA GLU A 121 -13.69 -7.11 -19.68
C GLU A 121 -14.22 -6.08 -18.67
N GLY A 122 -13.65 -4.88 -18.65
CA GLY A 122 -14.11 -3.78 -17.79
C GLY A 122 -15.56 -3.40 -18.07
N ALA A 123 -15.91 -3.20 -19.35
CA ALA A 123 -17.27 -2.90 -19.79
C ALA A 123 -18.26 -4.02 -19.39
N LEU A 124 -17.87 -5.28 -19.53
CA LEU A 124 -18.68 -6.42 -19.08
C LEU A 124 -18.89 -6.40 -17.55
N GLY A 125 -17.83 -6.10 -16.79
CA GLY A 125 -17.87 -6.06 -15.32
C GLY A 125 -18.80 -4.97 -14.77
N ILE A 126 -18.91 -3.82 -15.46
CA ILE A 126 -19.85 -2.74 -15.10
C ILE A 126 -21.24 -2.91 -15.75
N GLY A 127 -21.40 -3.90 -16.62
CA GLY A 127 -22.65 -4.22 -17.29
C GLY A 127 -22.98 -3.35 -18.50
N ASP A 128 -21.99 -2.65 -19.08
CA ASP A 128 -22.15 -1.89 -20.32
C ASP A 128 -22.07 -2.80 -21.56
N ASP A 129 -23.20 -3.44 -21.86
CA ASP A 129 -23.33 -4.39 -22.96
C ASP A 129 -23.10 -3.74 -24.35
N GLN A 130 -23.36 -2.44 -24.49
CA GLN A 130 -23.19 -1.74 -25.77
C GLN A 130 -21.71 -1.54 -26.08
N GLU A 131 -20.94 -1.13 -25.07
CA GLU A 131 -19.49 -0.96 -25.21
C GLU A 131 -18.77 -2.30 -25.44
N VAL A 132 -19.20 -3.38 -24.77
CA VAL A 132 -18.69 -4.73 -25.02
C VAL A 132 -18.89 -5.13 -26.49
N LEU A 133 -20.10 -4.95 -27.03
CA LEU A 133 -20.40 -5.31 -28.42
C LEU A 133 -19.62 -4.46 -29.43
N ALA A 134 -19.44 -3.16 -29.16
CA ALA A 134 -18.64 -2.28 -30.00
C ALA A 134 -17.17 -2.75 -30.05
N LEU A 135 -16.58 -3.03 -28.89
CA LEU A 135 -15.20 -3.50 -28.78
C LEU A 135 -15.00 -4.86 -29.43
N LEU A 136 -15.92 -5.80 -29.24
CA LEU A 136 -15.89 -7.10 -29.92
C LEU A 136 -16.03 -6.97 -31.45
N GLY A 137 -16.81 -6.00 -31.93
CA GLY A 137 -16.99 -5.75 -33.37
C GLY A 137 -15.74 -5.19 -34.07
N GLU A 138 -14.82 -4.60 -33.31
CA GLU A 138 -13.55 -4.06 -33.82
C GLU A 138 -12.38 -5.07 -33.77
N MET A 139 -12.59 -6.23 -33.15
CA MET A 139 -11.60 -7.31 -33.05
C MET A 139 -11.55 -8.14 -34.33
N SER A 140 -10.36 -8.62 -34.68
CA SER A 140 -10.14 -9.58 -35.76
C SER A 140 -10.61 -10.99 -35.37
N GLU A 141 -10.86 -11.84 -36.36
CA GLU A 141 -11.23 -13.25 -36.15
C GLU A 141 -10.22 -14.04 -35.31
N ALA A 142 -8.93 -13.68 -35.38
CA ALA A 142 -7.90 -14.30 -34.55
C ALA A 142 -8.01 -13.88 -33.07
N GLU A 143 -8.32 -12.61 -32.81
CA GLU A 143 -8.51 -12.07 -31.45
C GLU A 143 -9.82 -12.59 -30.83
N LEU A 144 -10.88 -12.74 -31.62
CA LEU A 144 -12.17 -13.28 -31.17
C LEU A 144 -12.11 -14.75 -30.74
N ARG A 145 -11.08 -15.47 -31.16
CA ARG A 145 -10.77 -16.85 -30.79
C ARG A 145 -9.78 -16.95 -29.63
N SER A 146 -9.29 -15.82 -29.12
CA SER A 146 -8.46 -15.85 -27.92
C SER A 146 -9.27 -16.37 -26.72
N PRO A 147 -8.66 -17.12 -25.79
CA PRO A 147 -9.37 -17.69 -24.65
C PRO A 147 -10.10 -16.63 -23.80
N GLU A 148 -9.47 -15.46 -23.63
CA GLU A 148 -9.99 -14.33 -22.85
C GLU A 148 -11.24 -13.74 -23.50
N VAL A 149 -11.21 -13.52 -24.82
CA VAL A 149 -12.36 -12.96 -25.55
C VAL A 149 -13.50 -13.98 -25.67
N LEU A 150 -13.20 -15.27 -25.77
CA LEU A 150 -14.22 -16.32 -25.74
C LEU A 150 -15.00 -16.32 -24.43
N GLN A 151 -14.33 -16.11 -23.28
CA GLN A 151 -15.02 -15.99 -21.98
C GLN A 151 -15.97 -14.79 -21.95
N ILE A 152 -15.54 -13.64 -22.48
CA ILE A 152 -16.39 -12.44 -22.59
C ILE A 152 -17.61 -12.72 -23.47
N ARG A 153 -17.42 -13.39 -24.61
CA ARG A 153 -18.51 -13.76 -25.54
C ARG A 153 -19.48 -14.77 -24.94
N ILE A 154 -18.99 -15.74 -24.15
CA ILE A 154 -19.83 -16.70 -23.41
C ILE A 154 -20.71 -15.95 -22.40
N ALA A 155 -20.10 -15.06 -21.61
CA ALA A 155 -20.84 -14.28 -20.61
C ALA A 155 -21.94 -13.41 -21.25
N MET A 156 -21.64 -12.79 -22.40
CA MET A 156 -22.62 -12.04 -23.19
C MET A 156 -23.73 -12.93 -23.75
N ALA A 157 -23.39 -14.13 -24.24
CA ALA A 157 -24.38 -15.08 -24.75
C ALA A 157 -25.30 -15.61 -23.64
N ASP A 158 -24.76 -15.91 -22.46
CA ASP A 158 -25.54 -16.32 -21.28
C ASP A 158 -26.48 -15.19 -20.82
N LYS A 159 -25.98 -13.95 -20.73
CA LYS A 159 -26.77 -12.77 -20.36
C LYS A 159 -27.90 -12.49 -21.36
N ALA A 160 -27.66 -12.72 -22.64
CA ALA A 160 -28.66 -12.59 -23.69
C ALA A 160 -29.62 -13.80 -23.80
N GLY A 161 -29.46 -14.83 -22.96
CA GLY A 161 -30.28 -16.05 -22.99
C GLY A 161 -30.03 -16.95 -24.21
N LYS A 162 -28.91 -16.77 -24.91
CA LYS A 162 -28.52 -17.55 -26.10
C LYS A 162 -27.70 -18.78 -25.70
N SER A 163 -28.33 -19.71 -24.99
CA SER A 163 -27.67 -20.88 -24.39
C SER A 163 -26.98 -21.80 -25.40
N GLU A 164 -27.51 -21.90 -26.62
CA GLU A 164 -26.91 -22.69 -27.70
C GLU A 164 -25.58 -22.10 -28.18
N LEU A 165 -25.53 -20.77 -28.34
CA LEU A 165 -24.31 -20.05 -28.71
C LEU A 165 -23.27 -20.12 -27.59
N ALA A 166 -23.69 -19.97 -26.34
CA ALA A 166 -22.80 -20.13 -25.19
C ALA A 166 -22.19 -21.55 -25.11
N GLY A 167 -22.99 -22.57 -25.45
CA GLY A 167 -22.51 -23.96 -25.51
C GLY A 167 -21.45 -24.18 -26.60
N GLN A 168 -21.65 -23.62 -27.79
CA GLN A 168 -20.68 -23.70 -28.89
C GLN A 168 -19.35 -23.03 -28.52
N LEU A 169 -19.41 -21.82 -27.94
CA LEU A 169 -18.23 -21.06 -27.55
C LEU A 169 -17.45 -21.73 -26.40
N ARG A 170 -18.14 -22.40 -25.45
CA ARG A 170 -17.47 -23.21 -24.42
C ARG A 170 -16.72 -24.39 -25.03
N GLY A 171 -17.30 -25.05 -26.04
CA GLY A 171 -16.63 -26.12 -26.78
C GLY A 171 -15.35 -25.63 -27.48
N GLU A 172 -15.41 -24.47 -28.14
CA GLU A 172 -14.22 -23.85 -28.76
C GLU A 172 -13.13 -23.52 -27.72
N LEU A 173 -13.52 -23.05 -26.53
CA LEU A 173 -12.59 -22.75 -25.44
C LEU A 173 -11.90 -24.02 -24.91
N ASP A 174 -12.65 -25.11 -24.75
CA ASP A 174 -12.12 -26.39 -24.28
C ASP A 174 -11.14 -27.01 -25.29
N GLU A 175 -11.46 -26.95 -26.60
CA GLU A 175 -10.58 -27.42 -27.68
C GLU A 175 -9.24 -26.67 -27.71
N LEU A 176 -9.26 -25.36 -27.47
CA LEU A 176 -8.05 -24.53 -27.38
C LEU A 176 -7.22 -24.86 -26.13
N GLY A 177 -7.87 -25.13 -25.00
CA GLY A 177 -7.21 -25.57 -23.77
C GLY A 177 -6.53 -26.93 -23.91
N GLU A 178 -7.16 -27.88 -24.61
CA GLU A 178 -6.55 -29.18 -24.91
C GLU A 178 -5.37 -29.08 -25.89
N ALA A 179 -5.44 -28.18 -26.87
CA ALA A 179 -4.35 -27.96 -27.82
C ALA A 179 -3.11 -27.35 -27.15
N SER A 180 -3.30 -26.44 -26.19
CA SER A 180 -2.20 -25.83 -25.43
C SER A 180 -1.52 -26.81 -24.45
N ASN A 181 -2.21 -27.86 -24.01
CA ASN A 181 -1.66 -28.84 -23.07
C ASN A 181 -0.91 -30.00 -23.76
N ARG A 182 -0.97 -30.07 -25.10
CA ARG A 182 -0.27 -31.09 -25.92
C ARG A 182 1.01 -30.56 -26.59
N SER A 183 1.31 -29.27 -26.46
CA SER A 183 2.55 -28.62 -26.95
C SER A 183 3.56 -28.43 -25.84
#